data_AF-A0A7Y8X2V7-F1
#
_entry.id   AF-A0A7Y8X2V7-F1
#
_cell.length_a   1.000
_cell.length_b   1.000
_cell.length_c   1.000
_cell.angle_alpha   90.00
_cell.angle_beta   90.00
_cell.angle_gamma   90.00
#
_symmetry.space_group_name_H-M   'P 1'
#
loop_
_entity.id
_entity.type
_entity.pdbx_description
1 polymer ?
#
loop_
_entity_poly.entity_id
_entity_poly.type
_entity_poly.pdbx_seq_one_letter_code
_entity_poly.pdbx_strand_id
1 'polypeptide(L)' 'PAPAPAPAPAAGVGMDDKISQLKELSTLKEQGVLTEEEFAAQKARILGS' A
#
# COMPACT_ATOMS: atom_id res chain seq x y z
N PRO A 1 -0.53 39.31 14.87
CA PRO A 1 -0.76 38.16 13.96
C PRO A 1 -0.06 36.90 14.50
N ALA A 2 -0.81 35.84 14.82
CA ALA A 2 -0.24 34.55 15.24
C ALA A 2 0.20 33.74 13.99
N PRO A 3 1.33 33.02 14.04
CA PRO A 3 1.79 32.21 12.91
C PRO A 3 0.84 31.04 12.67
N ALA A 4 0.51 30.78 11.41
CA ALA A 4 -0.29 29.63 11.01
C ALA A 4 0.47 28.31 11.28
N PRO A 5 -0.23 27.24 11.71
CA PRO A 5 0.40 25.95 11.95
C PRO A 5 0.96 25.37 10.64
N ALA A 6 2.20 24.90 10.68
CA ALA A 6 2.84 24.23 9.55
C ALA A 6 2.12 22.90 9.22
N PRO A 7 2.00 22.53 7.94
CA PRO A 7 1.36 21.27 7.56
C PRO A 7 2.18 20.09 8.09
N ALA A 8 1.49 19.15 8.75
CA ALA A 8 2.10 17.89 9.16
C ALA A 8 2.59 17.12 7.92
N PRO A 9 3.77 16.47 7.98
CA PRO A 9 4.26 15.68 6.86
C PRO A 9 3.26 14.57 6.59
N ALA A 10 2.82 14.45 5.33
CA ALA A 10 2.05 13.30 4.89
C ALA A 10 2.87 12.05 5.22
N ALA A 11 2.37 11.22 6.11
CA ALA A 11 2.97 9.93 6.39
C ALA A 11 3.00 9.17 5.05
N GLY A 12 4.21 9.01 4.49
CA GLY A 12 4.41 8.08 3.39
C GLY A 12 3.89 6.72 3.84
N VAL A 13 3.29 5.97 2.92
CA VAL A 13 2.78 4.62 3.15
C VAL A 13 3.84 3.83 3.92
N GLY A 14 3.55 3.56 5.19
CA GLY A 14 4.51 2.92 6.09
C GLY A 14 4.78 1.50 5.64
N MET A 15 5.86 0.89 6.15
CA MET A 15 6.12 -0.52 5.89
C MET A 15 4.93 -1.39 6.34
N ASP A 16 4.25 -1.02 7.43
CA ASP A 16 3.03 -1.68 7.91
C ASP A 16 1.87 -1.59 6.91
N ASP A 17 1.65 -0.43 6.29
CA ASP A 17 0.61 -0.24 5.26
C ASP A 17 0.90 -1.08 4.02
N LYS A 18 2.17 -1.19 3.62
CA LYS A 18 2.60 -2.06 2.51
C LYS A 18 2.31 -3.52 2.82
N ILE A 19 2.61 -3.97 4.04
CA ILE A 19 2.31 -5.35 4.47
C ILE A 19 0.81 -5.62 4.47
N SER A 20 0.00 -4.65 4.93
CA SER A 20 -1.46 -4.77 4.93
C SER A 20 -2.01 -4.92 3.50
N GLN A 21 -1.54 -4.10 2.56
CA GLN A 21 -1.92 -4.19 1.14
C GLN A 21 -1.51 -5.54 0.52
N LEU A 22 -0.31 -6.05 0.83
CA LEU A 22 0.13 -7.37 0.36
C LEU A 22 -0.77 -8.50 0.86
N LYS A 23 -1.27 -8.40 2.09
CA LYS A 23 -2.19 -9.38 2.67
C LYS A 23 -3.55 -9.35 1.97
N GLU A 24 -4.07 -8.16 1.70
CA GLU A 24 -5.35 -8.00 0.99
C GLU A 24 -5.27 -8.53 -0.46
N LEU A 25 -4.17 -8.27 -1.17
CA LEU A 25 -3.91 -8.88 -2.48
C LEU A 25 -3.84 -10.41 -2.43
N SER A 26 -3.29 -10.99 -1.36
CA SER A 26 -3.25 -12.45 -1.19
C SER A 26 -4.65 -13.02 -1.06
N THR A 27 -5.51 -12.37 -0.27
CA THR A 27 -6.91 -12.78 -0.11
C THR A 27 -7.68 -12.68 -1.42
N LEU A 28 -7.49 -11.61 -2.19
CA LEU A 28 -8.11 -11.45 -3.51
C LEU A 28 -7.64 -12.53 -4.51
N LYS A 29 -6.37 -12.93 -4.45
CA LYS A 29 -5.83 -14.05 -5.24
C LYS A 29 -6.47 -15.38 -4.85
N GLU A 30 -6.59 -15.65 -3.54
CA GLU A 30 -7.22 -16.87 -3.03
C GLU A 30 -8.72 -16.97 -3.39
N GLN A 31 -9.40 -15.84 -3.48
CA GLN A 31 -10.78 -15.74 -3.96
C GLN A 31 -10.92 -15.89 -5.48
N GLY A 32 -9.80 -15.96 -6.21
CA GLY A 32 -9.79 -16.01 -7.69
C GLY A 32 -10.17 -14.68 -8.35
N VAL A 33 -10.18 -13.58 -7.60
CA VAL A 33 -10.42 -12.22 -8.12
C VAL A 33 -9.19 -11.71 -8.87
N LEU A 34 -8.00 -12.10 -8.39
CA LEU A 34 -6.71 -11.80 -9.02
C LEU A 34 -6.06 -13.09 -9.51
N THR A 35 -5.45 -13.01 -10.69
CA THR A 35 -4.52 -14.04 -11.17
C THR A 35 -3.16 -13.94 -10.45
N GLU A 36 -2.35 -14.99 -10.54
CA GLU A 36 -1.00 -14.98 -9.94
C GLU A 36 -0.08 -13.92 -10.56
N GLU A 37 -0.23 -13.66 -11.86
CA GLU A 37 0.52 -12.63 -12.59
C GLU A 37 0.16 -11.22 -12.09
N GLU A 38 -1.14 -10.94 -11.91
CA GLU A 38 -1.60 -9.67 -11.37
C GLU A 38 -1.15 -9.47 -9.92
N PHE A 39 -1.23 -10.52 -9.10
CA PHE A 39 -0.72 -10.48 -7.73
C PHE A 39 0.78 -10.14 -7.69
N ALA A 40 1.59 -10.77 -8.54
CA ALA A 40 3.03 -10.51 -8.61
C ALA A 40 3.34 -9.08 -9.05
N ALA A 41 2.63 -8.56 -10.06
CA ALA A 41 2.79 -7.19 -10.54
C ALA A 41 2.45 -6.16 -9.45
N GLN A 42 1.34 -6.35 -8.73
CA GLN A 42 0.95 -5.45 -7.65
C GLN A 42 1.88 -5.54 -6.43
N LYS A 43 2.33 -6.74 -6.06
CA LYS A 43 3.32 -6.93 -5.00
C LYS A 43 4.64 -6.19 -5.29
N ALA A 44 5.13 -6.29 -6.52
CA ALA A 44 6.34 -5.57 -6.95
C ALA A 44 6.15 -4.05 -6.88
N ARG A 45 4.98 -3.55 -7.31
CA ARG A 45 4.63 -2.13 -7.22
C ARG A 45 4.63 -1.61 -5.77
N ILE A 46 3.99 -2.33 -4.85
CA ILE A 46 3.89 -1.94 -3.43
C ILE A 46 5.26 -1.94 -2.74
N LEU A 47 6.11 -2.92 -3.06
CA LEU A 47 7.46 -3.00 -2.48
C LEU A 47 8.42 -1.97 -3.09
N GLY A 48 8.20 -1.57 -4.34
CA GLY A 48 9.02 -0.56 -5.05
C GLY A 48 8.56 0.88 -4.90
N SER A 49 7.35 1.14 -4.39
CA SER A 49 6.77 2.48 -4.15
C SER A 49 7.22 3.15 -2.86
#